data_AF-G9P219-F1
#
_entry.id   AF-G9P219-F1
#
_cell.length_a   1.000
_cell.length_b   1.000
_cell.length_c   1.000
_cell.angle_alpha   90.00
_cell.angle_beta   90.00
_cell.angle_gamma   90.00
#
_symmetry.space_group_name_H-M   'P 1'
#
loop_
_entity.id
_entity.type
_entity.pdbx_description
1 polymer ?
#
loop_
_entity_poly.entity_id
_entity_poly.type
_entity_poly.pdbx_seq_one_letter_code
_entity_poly.pdbx_strand_id
1 'polypeptide(L)'
;SSLQRAQQIGVKYYVDFQLRIPRAETEAIANVIFTHARRINPGFQMVIVSSYRQGKLESGDVNVIISHPDEAQTLNVVKRLIYILEKSSFIKHTLSVWTRNSNREQAPLP
;
A
#
# COMPACT_ATOMS: atom_id res chain seq x y z
N SER A 1 0.46 -29.36 12.08
CA SER A 1 1.20 -28.16 11.65
C SER A 1 0.22 -27.01 11.47
N SER A 2 0.38 -25.87 12.17
CA SER A 2 -0.57 -24.75 12.11
C SER A 2 -0.06 -23.66 11.16
N LEU A 3 -0.91 -23.19 10.25
CA LEU A 3 -0.60 -22.08 9.33
C LEU A 3 -0.59 -20.75 10.09
N GLN A 4 0.36 -19.88 9.77
CA GLN A 4 0.36 -18.49 10.25
C GLN A 4 -0.82 -17.70 9.68
N ARG A 5 -1.23 -16.61 10.35
CA ARG A 5 -2.39 -15.79 9.93
C ARG A 5 -2.32 -15.35 8.46
N ALA A 6 -1.16 -14.89 7.99
CA ALA A 6 -0.98 -14.48 6.60
C ALA A 6 -1.14 -15.66 5.61
N GLN A 7 -0.64 -16.85 5.98
CA GLN A 7 -0.81 -18.06 5.18
C GLN A 7 -2.28 -18.51 5.13
N GLN A 8 -3.01 -18.40 6.25
CA GLN A 8 -4.46 -18.67 6.28
C GLN A 8 -5.24 -17.73 5.35
N ILE A 9 -4.87 -16.44 5.29
CA ILE A 9 -5.44 -15.47 4.33
C ILE A 9 -5.12 -15.90 2.91
N GLY A 10 -3.86 -16.26 2.64
CA GLY A 10 -3.42 -16.76 1.34
C GLY A 10 -4.25 -17.96 0.85
N VAL A 11 -4.52 -18.93 1.73
CA VAL A 11 -5.39 -20.08 1.41
C VAL A 11 -6.84 -19.63 1.18
N LYS A 12 -7.37 -18.74 2.05
CA LYS A 12 -8.76 -18.25 1.95
C LYS A 12 -9.04 -17.52 0.63
N TYR A 13 -8.09 -16.72 0.15
CA TYR A 13 -8.23 -15.89 -1.05
C TYR A 13 -7.35 -16.39 -2.21
N TYR A 14 -6.99 -17.68 -2.22
CA TYR A 14 -6.05 -18.23 -3.20
C TYR A 14 -6.49 -17.96 -4.64
N VAL A 15 -7.75 -18.26 -4.96
CA VAL A 15 -8.32 -18.04 -6.30
C VAL A 15 -8.33 -16.56 -6.65
N ASP A 16 -8.75 -15.70 -5.72
CA ASP A 16 -8.80 -14.24 -5.94
C ASP A 16 -7.40 -13.67 -6.20
N PHE A 17 -6.37 -14.15 -5.51
CA PHE A 17 -4.98 -13.72 -5.73
C PHE A 17 -4.37 -14.22 -7.04
N GLN A 18 -5.00 -15.17 -7.75
CA GLN A 18 -4.58 -15.54 -9.10
C GLN A 18 -5.19 -14.63 -10.17
N LEU A 19 -6.25 -13.87 -9.85
CA LEU A 19 -6.91 -12.98 -10.80
C LEU A 19 -5.99 -11.79 -11.14
N ARG A 20 -6.01 -11.40 -12.42
CA ARG A 20 -5.34 -10.19 -12.89
C ARG A 20 -6.23 -8.98 -12.60
N ILE A 21 -5.60 -7.88 -12.20
CA ILE A 21 -6.26 -6.62 -11.90
C ILE A 21 -6.19 -5.75 -13.16
N PRO A 22 -7.31 -5.40 -13.80
CA PRO A 22 -7.31 -4.49 -14.93
C PRO A 22 -6.71 -3.13 -14.58
N ARG A 23 -6.12 -2.46 -15.56
CA ARG A 23 -5.48 -1.16 -15.36
C ARG A 23 -6.42 -0.11 -14.74
N ALA A 24 -7.67 -0.05 -15.19
CA ALA A 24 -8.67 0.86 -14.65
C ALA A 24 -8.96 0.60 -13.16
N GLU A 25 -9.00 -0.67 -12.74
CA GLU A 25 -9.16 -1.02 -11.33
C GLU A 25 -7.91 -0.66 -10.52
N THR A 26 -6.72 -0.84 -11.09
CA THR A 26 -5.45 -0.40 -10.48
C THR A 26 -5.45 1.11 -10.21
N GLU A 27 -5.88 1.90 -11.18
CA GLU A 27 -6.03 3.36 -11.07
C GLU A 27 -7.07 3.75 -10.02
N ALA A 28 -8.21 3.05 -9.98
CA ALA A 28 -9.25 3.28 -8.98
C ALA A 28 -8.77 2.99 -7.55
N ILE A 29 -8.10 1.86 -7.33
CA ILE A 29 -7.51 1.49 -6.03
C ILE A 29 -6.48 2.55 -5.59
N ALA A 30 -5.58 2.92 -6.50
CA ALA A 30 -4.58 3.94 -6.22
C ALA A 30 -5.24 5.28 -5.86
N ASN A 31 -6.27 5.70 -6.58
CA ASN A 31 -6.97 6.95 -6.30
C ASN A 31 -7.63 6.99 -4.92
N VAL A 32 -8.16 5.86 -4.43
CA VAL A 32 -8.68 5.76 -3.06
C VAL A 32 -7.57 5.97 -2.04
N ILE A 33 -6.43 5.31 -2.22
CA ILE A 33 -5.25 5.45 -1.35
C ILE A 33 -4.78 6.91 -1.35
N PHE A 34 -4.66 7.52 -2.54
CA PHE A 34 -4.21 8.90 -2.68
C PHE A 34 -5.15 9.90 -2.01
N THR A 35 -6.46 9.73 -2.20
CA THR A 35 -7.47 10.56 -1.54
C THR A 35 -7.33 10.49 -0.02
N HIS A 36 -7.07 9.31 0.54
CA HIS A 36 -6.88 9.13 1.98
C HIS A 36 -5.56 9.73 2.46
N ALA A 37 -4.47 9.60 1.69
CA ALA A 37 -3.21 10.27 1.97
C ALA A 37 -3.38 11.80 1.99
N ARG A 38 -4.08 12.39 1.00
CA ARG A 38 -4.34 13.84 0.95
C ARG A 38 -5.26 14.35 2.06
N ARG A 39 -6.12 13.49 2.64
CA ARG A 39 -6.87 13.80 3.86
C ARG A 39 -5.98 13.89 5.09
N ILE A 40 -4.89 13.14 5.15
CA ILE A 40 -3.88 13.26 6.23
C ILE A 40 -3.12 14.57 6.08
N ASN A 41 -2.63 14.86 4.88
CA ASN A 41 -2.00 16.14 4.54
C ASN A 41 -2.14 16.39 3.02
N PRO A 42 -2.66 17.55 2.58
CA PRO A 42 -2.89 17.83 1.16
C PRO A 42 -1.61 17.89 0.31
N GLY A 43 -0.43 18.02 0.93
CA GLY A 43 0.88 18.04 0.28
C GLY A 43 1.46 16.67 -0.08
N PHE A 44 0.80 15.57 0.31
CA PHE A 44 1.22 14.24 -0.12
C PHE A 44 1.13 14.08 -1.64
N GLN A 45 2.15 13.44 -2.20
CA GLN A 45 2.26 13.05 -3.60
C GLN A 45 2.27 11.52 -3.68
N MET A 46 1.81 10.97 -4.81
CA MET A 46 1.79 9.53 -5.02
C MET A 46 1.98 9.16 -6.48
N VAL A 47 2.66 8.05 -6.72
CA VAL A 47 2.81 7.43 -8.04
C VAL A 47 2.53 5.94 -7.98
N ILE A 48 1.91 5.39 -9.03
CA ILE A 48 1.75 3.94 -9.22
C ILE A 48 3.00 3.41 -9.94
N VAL A 49 3.55 2.29 -9.46
CA VAL A 49 4.84 1.75 -9.93
C VAL A 49 4.71 0.33 -10.50
N SER A 50 5.84 -0.36 -10.65
CA SER A 50 5.90 -1.76 -11.12
C SER A 50 5.24 -1.97 -12.49
N SER A 51 4.45 -3.05 -12.66
CA SER A 51 3.83 -3.44 -13.93
C SER A 51 2.96 -2.34 -14.56
N TYR A 52 2.28 -1.53 -13.75
CA TYR A 52 1.50 -0.39 -14.22
C TYR A 52 2.38 0.65 -14.91
N ARG A 53 3.53 0.99 -14.31
CA ARG A 53 4.51 1.95 -14.87
C ARG A 53 5.14 1.44 -16.18
N GLN A 54 5.23 0.12 -16.36
CA GLN A 54 5.69 -0.50 -17.60
C GLN A 54 4.62 -0.51 -18.71
N GLY A 55 3.42 0.03 -18.47
CA GLY A 55 2.36 0.11 -19.47
C GLY A 55 1.53 -1.17 -19.64
N LYS A 56 1.61 -2.13 -18.70
CA LYS A 56 0.76 -3.33 -18.78
C LYS A 56 -0.72 -2.95 -18.60
N LEU A 57 -1.58 -3.64 -19.36
CA LEU A 57 -3.04 -3.51 -19.27
C LEU A 57 -3.63 -4.20 -18.04
N GLU A 58 -2.88 -5.13 -17.45
CA GLU A 58 -3.27 -5.85 -16.25
C GLU A 58 -2.07 -6.05 -15.31
N SER A 59 -2.34 -5.97 -14.01
CA SER A 59 -1.37 -6.10 -12.92
C SER A 59 -1.68 -7.31 -12.04
N GLY A 60 -0.69 -7.83 -11.31
CA GLY A 60 -0.92 -8.86 -10.29
C GLY A 60 -1.21 -8.26 -8.91
N ASP A 61 -0.78 -7.01 -8.71
CA ASP A 61 -0.87 -6.25 -7.49
C ASP A 61 -0.88 -4.74 -7.81
N VAL A 62 -1.33 -3.92 -6.86
CA VAL A 62 -1.28 -2.47 -6.96
C VAL A 62 -0.15 -1.95 -6.08
N ASN A 63 0.93 -1.49 -6.73
CA ASN A 63 2.09 -0.93 -6.04
C ASN A 63 2.08 0.60 -6.14
N VAL A 64 2.17 1.29 -5.00
CA VAL A 64 2.23 2.76 -4.94
C VAL A 64 3.40 3.23 -4.10
N ILE A 65 4.00 4.36 -4.48
CA ILE A 65 4.95 5.12 -3.67
C ILE A 65 4.27 6.41 -3.25
N ILE A 66 4.32 6.72 -1.95
CA ILE A 66 3.81 7.96 -1.38
C ILE A 66 5.00 8.76 -0.85
N SER A 67 5.03 10.05 -1.14
CA SER A 67 6.06 10.98 -0.69
C SER A 67 5.46 12.30 -0.24
N HIS A 68 6.25 13.08 0.50
CA HIS A 68 5.92 14.44 0.87
C HIS A 68 7.19 15.30 0.75
N PRO A 69 7.13 16.54 0.21
CA PRO A 69 8.31 17.41 0.10
C PRO A 69 8.96 17.72 1.46
N ASP A 70 8.14 17.91 2.49
CA ASP A 70 8.58 17.94 3.89
C ASP A 70 8.64 16.51 4.46
N GLU A 71 9.85 16.04 4.74
CA GLU A 71 10.11 14.71 5.32
C GLU A 71 9.37 14.51 6.64
N ALA A 72 9.20 15.55 7.47
CA ALA A 72 8.51 15.48 8.75
C ALA A 72 7.09 14.89 8.62
N GLN A 73 6.40 15.18 7.52
CA GLN A 73 5.05 14.69 7.27
C GLN A 73 4.98 13.18 7.02
N THR A 74 6.08 12.54 6.60
CA THR A 74 6.10 11.09 6.32
C THR A 74 6.16 10.23 7.59
N LEU A 75 6.42 10.84 8.76
CA LEU A 75 6.54 10.12 10.03
C LEU A 75 5.26 9.34 10.36
N ASN A 76 5.38 8.02 10.52
CA ASN A 76 4.27 7.12 10.83
C ASN A 76 3.11 7.13 9.80
N VAL A 77 3.32 7.65 8.58
CA VAL A 77 2.26 7.79 7.58
C VAL A 77 1.62 6.43 7.22
N VAL A 78 2.41 5.36 7.13
CA VAL A 78 1.92 4.02 6.79
C VAL A 78 0.89 3.53 7.82
N LYS A 79 1.18 3.68 9.12
CA LYS A 79 0.25 3.28 10.18
C LYS A 79 -1.04 4.09 10.14
N ARG A 80 -0.93 5.42 9.94
CA ARG A 80 -2.10 6.30 9.84
C ARG A 80 -2.98 5.95 8.63
N LEU A 81 -2.35 5.68 7.49
CA LEU A 81 -3.05 5.34 6.25
C LEU A 81 -3.76 3.98 6.35
N ILE A 82 -3.11 2.97 6.93
CA ILE A 82 -3.74 1.67 7.21
C ILE A 82 -4.97 1.86 8.10
N TYR A 83 -4.82 2.59 9.21
CA TYR A 83 -5.93 2.83 10.15
C TYR A 83 -7.16 3.45 9.47
N ILE A 84 -6.98 4.51 8.66
CA ILE A 84 -8.12 5.16 8.00
C ILE A 84 -8.74 4.31 6.89
N LEU A 85 -7.94 3.51 6.17
CA LEU A 85 -8.43 2.61 5.12
C LEU A 85 -9.13 1.35 5.70
N GLU A 86 -8.71 0.89 6.88
CA GLU A 86 -9.43 -0.15 7.63
C GLU A 86 -10.77 0.40 8.15
N LYS A 87 -10.78 1.62 8.69
CA LYS A 87 -12.02 2.29 9.12
C LYS A 87 -13.01 2.53 7.98
N SER A 88 -12.51 2.79 6.76
CA SER A 88 -13.35 2.88 5.57
C SER A 88 -13.70 1.52 4.94
N SER A 89 -13.35 0.40 5.59
CA SER A 89 -13.55 -0.97 5.10
C SER A 89 -12.91 -1.26 3.72
N PHE A 90 -11.90 -0.47 3.33
CA PHE A 90 -11.15 -0.66 2.09
C PHE A 90 -10.04 -1.69 2.26
N ILE A 91 -9.37 -1.69 3.42
CA ILE A 91 -8.47 -2.79 3.83
C ILE A 91 -9.28 -3.82 4.62
N LYS A 92 -9.30 -5.06 4.12
CA LYS A 92 -9.94 -6.21 4.80
C LYS A 92 -8.98 -6.97 5.71
N HIS A 93 -7.72 -7.09 5.29
CA HIS A 93 -6.68 -7.78 6.06
C HIS A 93 -5.33 -7.08 5.84
N THR A 94 -4.55 -6.98 6.91
CA THR A 94 -3.17 -6.49 6.87
C THR A 94 -2.22 -7.67 7.00
N LEU A 95 -1.41 -7.95 5.97
CA LEU A 95 -0.50 -9.10 5.94
C LEU A 95 0.82 -8.84 6.68
N SER A 96 1.40 -7.66 6.49
CA SER A 96 2.62 -7.22 7.17
C SER A 96 2.69 -5.69 7.20
N VAL A 97 3.37 -5.12 8.19
CA VAL A 97 3.60 -3.67 8.29
C VAL A 97 5.05 -3.41 8.65
N TRP A 98 5.72 -2.65 7.79
CA TRP A 98 7.10 -2.22 8.00
C TRP A 98 7.11 -0.71 8.22
N THR A 99 7.65 -0.26 9.36
CA THR A 99 7.73 1.17 9.70
C THR A 99 9.16 1.65 9.90
N ARG A 100 10.13 0.92 9.31
CA ARG A 100 11.56 1.27 9.39
C ARG A 100 11.86 2.66 8.83
N ASN A 101 11.09 3.13 7.84
CA ASN A 101 11.17 4.49 7.31
C ASN A 101 10.84 5.58 8.35
N SER A 102 10.19 5.23 9.47
CA SER A 102 9.92 6.13 10.58
C SER A 102 11.04 6.13 11.62
N ASN A 103 12.04 5.24 11.49
CA ASN A 103 13.25 5.22 12.31
C ASN A 103 14.33 6.03 11.57
N ARG A 104 14.36 7.35 11.81
CA ARG A 104 15.19 8.29 11.05
C ARG A 104 16.69 8.23 11.35
N GLU A 105 17.06 7.52 12.41
CA GLU A 105 18.46 7.35 12.83
C GLU A 105 19.17 6.17 12.14
N GLN A 106 18.62 5.68 11.02
CA GLN A 106 19.24 4.60 10.26
C GLN A 106 20.45 5.11 9.47
N ALA A 107 21.65 4.69 9.87
CA ALA A 107 22.82 4.78 9.02
C ALA A 107 22.76 3.68 7.94
N PRO A 108 23.31 3.92 6.73
CA PRO A 108 23.55 2.85 5.77
C PRO A 108 24.37 1.73 6.42
N LEU A 109 24.12 0.48 6.02
CA LEU A 109 25.06 -0.59 6.34
C LEU A 109 26.42 -0.24 5.70
N PRO A 110 27.55 -0.49 6.38
CA PRO A 110 28.88 -0.21 5.85
C PRO A 110 29.16 -0.96 4.55
#